data_AF-A0A9Q9P9R2-F1
#
_entry.id   AF-A0A9Q9P9R2-F1
#
_cell.length_a   1.000
_cell.length_b   1.000
_cell.length_c   1.000
_cell.angle_alpha   90.00
_cell.angle_beta   90.00
_cell.angle_gamma   90.00
#
_symmetry.space_group_name_H-M   'P 1'
#
loop_
_entity.id
_entity.type
_entity.pdbx_description
1 polymer ?
#
loop_
_entity_poly.entity_id
_entity_poly.type
_entity_poly.pdbx_seq_one_letter_code
_entity_poly.pdbx_strand_id
1 'polypeptide(L)' 'MARLFVINVRTAMDGQSIRSVAARVGIGNVTLLTVLAGKAWPDLATIARLEAGLGRELWPRQR' A
#
# COMPACT_ATOMS: atom_id res chain seq x y z
N MET A 1 5.70 -1.37 -13.11
CA MET A 1 4.54 -0.89 -12.33
C MET A 1 4.57 -1.32 -10.87
N ALA A 2 4.72 -2.61 -10.56
CA ALA A 2 4.68 -3.09 -9.18
C ALA A 2 5.70 -2.43 -8.23
N ARG A 3 6.93 -2.22 -8.68
CA ARG A 3 7.98 -1.54 -7.88
C ARG A 3 7.62 -0.10 -7.53
N LEU A 4 7.06 0.68 -8.46
CA LEU A 4 6.70 2.08 -8.22
C LEU A 4 5.57 2.20 -7.20
N PHE A 5 4.56 1.32 -7.31
CA PHE A 5 3.50 1.24 -6.31
C PHE A 5 4.05 0.96 -4.91
N VAL A 6 4.96 -0.02 -4.76
CA VAL A 6 5.58 -0.32 -3.46
C VAL A 6 6.37 0.87 -2.91
N ILE A 7 7.07 1.61 -3.75
CA ILE A 7 7.78 2.85 -3.35
C ILE A 7 6.76 3.89 -2.85
N ASN A 8 5.69 4.13 -3.60
CA ASN A 8 4.64 5.08 -3.23
C ASN A 8 4.01 4.71 -1.89
N VAL A 9 3.72 3.41 -1.66
CA VAL A 9 3.20 2.93 -0.38
C VAL A 9 4.20 3.20 0.74
N ARG A 10 5.48 2.83 0.59
CA ARG A 10 6.50 3.07 1.62
C ARG A 10 6.67 4.54 1.95
N THR A 11 6.65 5.40 0.94
CA THR A 11 6.71 6.86 1.11
C THR A 11 5.46 7.38 1.82
N ALA A 12 4.26 6.90 1.46
CA ALA A 12 3.02 7.32 2.10
C ALA A 12 2.88 6.80 3.54
N MET A 13 3.55 5.70 3.89
CA MET A 13 3.59 5.20 5.25
C MET A 13 4.38 6.10 6.20
N ASP A 14 5.28 6.96 5.70
CA ASP A 14 5.99 7.99 6.49
C ASP A 14 6.57 7.48 7.83
N GLY A 15 7.27 6.34 7.78
CA GLY A 15 7.87 5.71 8.97
C GLY A 15 6.90 4.94 9.88
N GLN A 16 5.59 4.96 9.61
CA GLN A 16 4.60 4.15 10.33
C GLN A 16 4.86 2.65 10.11
N SER A 17 4.61 1.85 11.16
CA SER A 17 4.77 0.40 11.07
C SER A 17 3.72 -0.22 10.13
N ILE A 18 4.09 -1.32 9.48
CA ILE A 18 3.19 -2.12 8.62
C ILE A 18 1.90 -2.48 9.39
N ARG A 19 2.04 -2.91 10.65
CA ARG A 19 0.91 -3.27 11.51
C ARG A 19 -0.04 -2.08 11.73
N SER A 20 0.49 -0.90 12.03
CA SER A 20 -0.31 0.31 12.27
C SER A 20 -1.09 0.70 11.02
N VAL A 21 -0.41 0.72 9.87
CA VAL A 21 -1.04 1.09 8.59
C VAL A 21 -2.07 0.05 8.15
N ALA A 22 -1.77 -1.25 8.27
CA ALA A 22 -2.70 -2.31 7.95
C ALA A 22 -3.98 -2.22 8.80
N ALA A 23 -3.84 -1.96 10.10
CA ALA A 23 -4.98 -1.74 11.00
C ALA A 23 -5.78 -0.49 10.61
N ARG A 24 -5.12 0.64 10.33
CA ARG A 24 -5.78 1.89 9.90
C ARG A 24 -6.57 1.73 8.61
N VAL A 25 -6.02 0.97 7.66
CA VAL A 25 -6.57 0.77 6.31
C VAL A 25 -7.61 -0.36 6.27
N GLY A 26 -7.73 -1.16 7.34
CA GLY A 26 -8.64 -2.29 7.40
C GLY A 26 -8.23 -3.45 6.47
N ILE A 27 -6.93 -3.71 6.37
CA ILE A 27 -6.37 -4.83 5.60
C ILE A 27 -5.51 -5.73 6.50
N GLY A 28 -5.29 -6.98 6.08
CA GLY A 28 -4.45 -7.91 6.82
C GLY A 28 -2.99 -7.44 6.89
N ASN A 29 -2.35 -7.57 8.04
CA ASN A 29 -0.92 -7.29 8.22
C ASN A 29 -0.05 -8.11 7.24
N VAL A 30 -0.42 -9.38 7.03
CA VAL A 30 0.27 -10.27 6.06
C VAL A 30 0.07 -9.76 4.64
N THR A 31 -1.13 -9.29 4.28
CA THR A 31 -1.43 -8.73 2.95
C THR A 31 -0.54 -7.53 2.65
N LEU A 32 -0.43 -6.58 3.58
CA LEU A 32 0.43 -5.41 3.36
C LEU A 32 1.92 -5.82 3.27
N LEU A 33 2.35 -6.79 4.07
CA LEU A 33 3.72 -7.31 4.04
C LEU A 33 4.06 -8.01 2.71
N THR A 34 3.18 -8.86 2.18
CA THR A 34 3.41 -9.54 0.89
C THR A 34 3.45 -8.57 -0.28
N VAL A 35 2.58 -7.54 -0.27
CA VAL A 35 2.61 -6.46 -1.25
C VAL A 35 3.93 -5.68 -1.19
N LEU A 36 4.34 -5.25 0.02
CA LEU A 36 5.60 -4.51 0.21
C LEU A 36 6.87 -5.32 -0.06
N ALA A 37 6.77 -6.65 -0.01
CA ALA A 37 7.82 -7.58 -0.40
C ALA A 37 7.81 -7.90 -1.90
N GLY A 38 6.86 -7.37 -2.67
CA GLY A 38 6.71 -7.65 -4.10
C GLY A 38 6.27 -9.08 -4.41
N LYS A 39 5.74 -9.82 -3.42
CA LYS A 39 5.30 -11.22 -3.56
C LYS A 39 3.90 -11.37 -4.12
N ALA A 40 3.07 -10.33 -4.01
CA ALA A 40 1.71 -10.32 -4.50
C ALA A 40 1.32 -8.93 -5.00
N TRP A 41 0.45 -8.90 -6.01
CA TRP A 41 -0.19 -7.67 -6.44
C TRP A 41 -1.53 -7.51 -5.71
N PRO A 42 -1.80 -6.36 -5.06
CA PRO A 42 -3.10 -6.13 -4.43
C PRO A 42 -4.18 -5.96 -5.50
N ASP A 43 -5.41 -6.35 -5.15
CA ASP A 43 -6.58 -6.05 -5.95
C ASP A 43 -6.96 -4.56 -5.88
N LEU A 44 -7.87 -4.13 -6.76
CA LEU A 44 -8.32 -2.74 -6.81
C LEU A 44 -8.95 -2.27 -5.49
N ALA A 45 -9.66 -3.16 -4.79
CA ALA A 45 -10.26 -2.84 -3.50
C ALA A 45 -9.20 -2.54 -2.43
N THR A 46 -8.12 -3.32 -2.38
CA THR A 46 -6.99 -3.12 -1.47
C THR A 46 -6.23 -1.85 -1.81
N ILE A 47 -6.04 -1.56 -3.10
CA ILE A 47 -5.43 -0.30 -3.56
C ILE A 47 -6.27 0.90 -3.09
N ALA A 48 -7.58 0.88 -3.37
CA ALA A 48 -8.48 1.98 -2.97
C ALA A 48 -8.51 2.20 -1.45
N ARG A 49 -8.51 1.12 -0.66
CA ARG A 49 -8.41 1.22 0.81
C ARG A 49 -7.08 1.86 1.23
N LEU A 50 -5.97 1.43 0.65
CA LEU A 50 -4.65 2.00 0.95
C LEU A 50 -4.61 3.49 0.62
N GLU A 51 -5.10 3.89 -0.54
CA GLU A 51 -5.16 5.30 -0.95
C GLU A 51 -6.04 6.13 -0.01
N ALA A 52 -7.23 5.63 0.34
CA ALA A 52 -8.13 6.29 1.28
C ALA A 52 -7.52 6.41 2.68
N GLY A 53 -6.90 5.35 3.20
CA GLY A 53 -6.33 5.32 4.55
C GLY A 53 -4.97 6.00 4.68
N LEU A 54 -4.22 6.16 3.58
CA LEU A 54 -2.96 6.90 3.53
C LEU A 54 -3.14 8.35 3.03
N GLY A 55 -4.33 8.70 2.53
CA GLY A 55 -4.64 10.04 2.01
C GLY A 55 -3.81 10.42 0.79
N ARG A 56 -3.38 9.44 -0.02
CA ARG A 56 -2.43 9.66 -1.12
C ARG A 56 -2.73 8.73 -2.30
N GLU A 57 -2.63 9.23 -3.52
CA GLU A 57 -2.67 8.41 -4.74
C GLU A 57 -1.39 7.56 -4.81
N LEU A 58 -1.55 6.23 -4.82
CA LEU A 58 -0.48 5.25 -4.78
C LEU A 58 -0.23 4.64 -6.15
N TRP A 59 -1.25 4.66 -7.01
CA TRP A 59 -1.14 4.17 -8.37
C TRP A 59 -0.13 5.00 -9.18
N PRO A 60 0.86 4.38 -9.84
CA PRO A 60 1.78 5.10 -10.70
C PRO A 60 1.03 5.61 -11.93
N ARG A 61 0.80 6.93 -11.99
CA ARG A 61 0.26 7.59 -13.18
C ARG A 61 1.28 7.47 -14.31
N GLN A 62 0.88 6.83 -15.41
CA GLN A 62 1.63 6.92 -16.65
C GLN A 62 1.44 8.34 -17.18
N ARG A 63 2.55 9.05 -17.36
CA ARG A 63 2.56 10.36 -18.01
C ARG A 63 2.58 10.17 -19.52
#